data_AF-A0A523NLR0-F1
#
_entry.id   AF-A0A523NLR0-F1
#
_cell.length_a   1.000
_cell.length_b   1.000
_cell.length_c   1.000
_cell.angle_alpha   90.00
_cell.angle_beta   90.00
_cell.angle_gamma   90.00
#
_symmetry.space_group_name_H-M   'P 1'
#
loop_
_entity.id
_entity.type
_entity.pdbx_description
1 polymer ?
#
loop_
_entity_poly.entity_id
_entity_poly.type
_entity_poly.pdbx_seq_one_letter_code
_entity_poly.pdbx_strand_id
1 'polypeptide(L)'
;MRRTPMKKLFMVGALVLSLVSFSGSAIAASGYADAGCGLGSIVFGNEPGAVQVLSSTTNSTFGSQTFGITTGTSNCNPAGLVKLDKELEVFAQQ
;
A
#
# COMPACT_ATOMS: atom_id res chain seq x y z
N MET A 1 -11.87 -38.71 7.73
CA MET A 1 -12.04 -37.25 7.90
C MET A 1 -11.17 -36.80 9.08
N ARG A 2 -9.95 -36.30 8.85
CA ARG A 2 -8.97 -35.98 9.91
C ARG A 2 -9.31 -34.59 10.47
N ARG A 3 -9.89 -34.52 11.67
CA ARG A 3 -10.18 -33.24 12.34
C ARG A 3 -8.85 -32.55 12.64
N THR A 4 -8.52 -31.49 11.91
CA THR A 4 -7.40 -30.62 12.29
C THR A 4 -7.74 -29.99 13.64
N PRO A 5 -6.86 -30.10 14.66
CA PRO A 5 -7.14 -29.50 15.95
C PRO A 5 -7.24 -27.98 15.80
N MET A 6 -8.27 -27.36 16.38
CA MET A 6 -8.60 -25.94 16.25
C MET A 6 -7.41 -25.00 16.51
N LYS A 7 -6.47 -25.41 17.38
CA LYS A 7 -5.19 -24.72 17.62
C LYS A 7 -4.29 -24.60 16.37
N LYS A 8 -4.25 -25.65 15.53
CA LYS A 8 -3.52 -25.62 14.25
C LYS A 8 -4.23 -24.74 13.23
N LEU A 9 -5.57 -24.70 13.25
CA LEU A 9 -6.34 -23.84 12.37
C LEU A 9 -6.15 -22.35 12.73
N PHE A 10 -6.13 -22.02 14.03
CA PHE A 10 -5.81 -20.68 14.51
C PHE A 10 -4.38 -20.25 14.18
N MET A 11 -3.39 -21.13 14.37
CA MET A 11 -2.00 -20.80 14.03
C MET A 11 -1.79 -20.63 12.52
N VAL A 12 -2.40 -21.48 11.69
CA VAL A 12 -2.35 -21.32 10.23
C VAL A 12 -3.08 -20.05 9.81
N GLY A 13 -4.23 -19.73 10.41
CA GLY A 13 -4.95 -18.49 10.17
C GLY A 13 -4.11 -17.24 10.51
N ALA A 14 -3.44 -17.23 11.66
CA ALA A 14 -2.57 -16.14 12.07
C ALA A 14 -1.34 -15.99 11.16
N LEU A 15 -0.74 -17.10 10.73
CA LEU A 15 0.38 -17.11 9.79
C LEU A 15 -0.02 -16.54 8.42
N VAL A 16 -1.14 -16.99 7.86
CA VAL A 16 -1.65 -16.49 6.57
C VAL A 16 -2.00 -15.01 6.65
N LEU A 17 -2.62 -14.57 7.74
CA LEU A 17 -2.93 -13.15 7.95
C LEU A 17 -1.66 -12.30 8.01
N SER A 18 -0.61 -12.77 8.70
CA SER A 18 0.68 -12.06 8.78
C SER A 18 1.41 -11.93 7.45
N LEU A 19 1.25 -12.91 6.55
CA LEU A 19 1.87 -12.90 5.22
C LEU A 19 1.16 -11.92 4.27
N VAL A 20 -0.15 -11.73 4.42
CA VAL A 20 -0.93 -10.79 3.59
C VAL A 20 -0.63 -9.33 3.96
N SER A 21 -0.27 -9.06 5.22
CA SER A 21 0.07 -7.70 5.69
C SER A 21 1.41 -7.16 5.14
N PHE A 22 2.25 -7.98 4.51
CA PHE A 22 3.57 -7.57 4.00
C PHE A 22 3.57 -7.07 2.53
N SER A 23 2.41 -6.70 1.98
CA SER A 23 2.33 -6.29 0.57
C SER A 23 2.26 -4.76 0.43
N GLY A 24 3.43 -4.10 0.33
CA GLY A 24 3.57 -2.94 -0.57
C GLY A 24 3.54 -1.51 -0.02
N SER A 25 3.93 -1.25 1.23
CA SER A 25 4.02 0.12 1.76
C SER A 25 5.44 0.70 1.68
N ALA A 26 6.01 0.80 0.48
CA ALA A 26 7.31 1.47 0.31
C ALA A 26 7.42 2.17 -1.06
N ILE A 27 6.44 3.01 -1.40
CA ILE A 27 6.60 4.01 -2.45
C ILE A 27 6.28 5.36 -1.82
N ALA A 28 7.25 5.91 -1.10
CA ALA A 28 7.24 7.32 -0.69
C ALA A 28 7.58 8.17 -1.93
N ALA A 29 6.67 8.22 -2.90
CA ALA A 29 6.77 9.21 -3.98
C ALA A 29 6.26 10.55 -3.43
N SER A 30 6.97 11.63 -3.74
CA SER A 30 6.56 12.97 -3.34
C SER A 30 5.21 13.31 -3.98
N GLY A 31 4.13 13.16 -3.21
CA GLY A 31 2.74 13.31 -3.70
C GLY A 31 1.73 12.34 -3.09
N TYR A 32 2.16 11.24 -2.47
CA TYR A 32 1.29 10.34 -1.71
C TYR A 32 1.51 10.51 -0.21
N ALA A 33 0.43 10.45 0.57
CA ALA A 33 0.55 10.31 2.02
C ALA A 33 1.09 8.92 2.37
N ASP A 34 1.45 8.70 3.63
CA ASP A 34 1.98 7.42 4.13
C ASP A 34 1.03 6.21 3.89
N ALA A 35 -0.25 6.45 3.59
CA ALA A 35 -1.19 5.40 3.14
C ALA A 35 -0.88 4.83 1.75
N GLY A 36 -0.09 5.53 0.94
CA GLY A 36 0.17 5.24 -0.46
C GLY A 36 -0.90 5.78 -1.41
N CYS A 37 -0.98 5.18 -2.60
CA CYS A 37 -1.95 5.50 -3.64
C CYS A 37 -2.92 4.33 -3.85
N GLY A 38 -4.14 4.59 -4.30
CA GLY A 38 -5.10 3.54 -4.64
C GLY A 38 -6.55 3.94 -4.36
N LEU A 39 -7.45 2.96 -4.37
CA LEU A 39 -8.88 3.18 -4.14
C LEU A 39 -9.15 3.73 -2.74
N GLY A 40 -8.36 3.32 -1.74
CA GLY A 40 -8.38 3.88 -0.40
C GLY A 40 -8.09 5.38 -0.37
N SER A 41 -7.12 5.87 -1.16
CA SER A 41 -6.80 7.31 -1.19
C SER A 41 -7.85 8.13 -1.94
N ILE A 42 -8.63 7.51 -2.83
CA ILE A 42 -9.77 8.14 -3.49
C ILE A 42 -10.98 8.24 -2.56
N VAL A 43 -11.28 7.16 -1.82
CA VAL A 43 -12.47 7.09 -0.96
C VAL A 43 -12.28 7.83 0.36
N PHE A 44 -11.12 7.67 1.00
CA PHE A 44 -10.84 8.21 2.32
C PHE A 44 -9.92 9.43 2.29
N GLY A 45 -9.38 9.78 1.13
CA GLY A 45 -8.39 10.83 1.01
C GLY A 45 -7.02 10.41 1.54
N ASN A 46 -6.13 11.40 1.62
CA ASN A 46 -4.75 11.27 2.05
C ASN A 46 -4.54 12.00 3.39
N GLU A 47 -5.39 11.73 4.37
CA GLU A 47 -5.26 12.33 5.70
C GLU A 47 -4.40 11.46 6.64
N PRO A 48 -3.49 12.06 7.41
CA PRO A 48 -2.69 11.35 8.39
C PRO A 48 -3.57 10.83 9.55
N GLY A 49 -3.08 9.79 10.26
CA GLY A 49 -3.73 9.25 11.46
C GLY A 49 -4.65 8.07 11.17
N ALA A 50 -5.82 7.99 11.82
CA ALA A 50 -6.67 6.80 11.75
C ALA A 50 -7.23 6.54 10.33
N VAL A 51 -7.52 7.60 9.58
CA VAL A 51 -8.04 7.53 8.21
C VAL A 51 -7.01 6.90 7.26
N GLN A 52 -5.71 7.14 7.51
CA GLN A 52 -4.61 6.52 6.79
C GLN A 52 -4.65 4.98 6.88
N VAL A 53 -4.92 4.43 8.07
CA VAL A 53 -5.03 2.98 8.27
C VAL A 53 -6.18 2.40 7.48
N LEU A 54 -7.32 3.09 7.44
CA LEU A 54 -8.49 2.67 6.67
C LEU A 54 -8.22 2.73 5.16
N SER A 55 -7.53 3.78 4.71
CA SER A 55 -7.10 3.93 3.32
C SER A 55 -6.16 2.79 2.91
N SER A 56 -5.11 2.52 3.70
CA SER A 56 -4.19 1.40 3.46
C SER A 56 -4.87 0.03 3.52
N THR A 57 -5.78 -0.17 4.48
CA THR A 57 -6.54 -1.43 4.59
C THR A 57 -7.42 -1.64 3.37
N THR A 58 -8.07 -0.59 2.87
CA THR A 58 -8.88 -0.66 1.65
C THR A 58 -8.01 -0.95 0.42
N ASN A 59 -6.87 -0.27 0.30
CA ASN A 59 -5.90 -0.52 -0.75
C ASN A 59 -5.40 -1.96 -0.78
N SER A 60 -5.09 -2.53 0.40
CA SER A 60 -4.62 -3.90 0.56
C SER A 60 -5.74 -4.92 0.31
N THR A 61 -6.94 -4.68 0.84
CA THR A 61 -8.09 -5.59 0.70
C THR A 61 -8.51 -5.76 -0.75
N PHE A 62 -8.50 -4.69 -1.54
CA PHE A 62 -8.87 -4.72 -2.96
C PHE A 62 -7.67 -4.87 -3.91
N GLY A 63 -6.44 -4.90 -3.40
CA GLY A 63 -5.22 -4.88 -4.23
C GLY A 63 -5.13 -3.67 -5.16
N SER A 64 -5.90 -2.60 -4.89
CA SER A 64 -6.04 -1.46 -5.80
C SER A 64 -4.78 -0.63 -5.91
N GLN A 65 -3.92 -0.68 -4.90
CA GLN A 65 -2.62 -0.01 -4.93
C GLN A 65 -1.69 -0.66 -5.96
N THR A 66 -1.53 -2.00 -5.93
CA THR A 66 -0.70 -2.70 -6.93
C THR A 66 -1.27 -2.53 -8.33
N PHE A 67 -2.57 -2.73 -8.51
CA PHE A 67 -3.23 -2.52 -9.80
C PHE A 67 -3.08 -1.08 -10.29
N GLY A 68 -3.29 -0.10 -9.40
CA GLY A 68 -3.15 1.33 -9.69
C GLY A 68 -1.73 1.68 -10.12
N ILE A 69 -0.71 1.18 -9.40
CA ILE A 69 0.70 1.37 -9.76
C ILE A 69 1.00 0.77 -11.14
N THR A 70 0.56 -0.46 -11.41
CA THR A 70 0.84 -1.13 -12.70
C THR A 70 0.13 -0.46 -13.87
N THR A 71 -1.07 0.07 -13.66
CA THR A 71 -1.89 0.66 -14.73
C THR A 71 -1.81 2.18 -14.80
N GLY A 72 -1.20 2.84 -13.81
CA GLY A 72 -1.21 4.31 -13.68
C GLY A 72 -2.58 4.89 -13.34
N THR A 73 -3.45 4.13 -12.65
CA THR A 73 -4.83 4.53 -12.30
C THR A 73 -5.03 4.67 -10.79
N SER A 74 -6.25 4.96 -10.35
CA SER A 74 -6.63 4.97 -8.93
C SER A 74 -5.74 5.91 -8.09
N ASN A 75 -5.53 7.13 -8.59
CA ASN A 75 -4.63 8.13 -8.01
C ASN A 75 -3.13 7.76 -8.05
N CYS A 76 -2.72 6.58 -8.53
CA CYS A 76 -1.31 6.16 -8.66
C CYS A 76 -0.62 6.66 -9.95
N ASN A 77 -0.57 7.98 -10.18
CA ASN A 77 0.17 8.58 -11.30
C ASN A 77 1.69 8.69 -10.99
N PRO A 78 2.60 8.38 -11.92
CA PRO A 78 4.04 8.61 -11.76
C PRO A 78 4.48 10.08 -11.58
N ALA A 79 3.59 11.07 -11.69
CA ALA A 79 3.93 12.49 -11.55
C ALA A 79 4.76 12.83 -10.29
N GLY A 80 4.48 12.19 -9.15
CA GLY A 80 5.26 12.36 -7.91
C GLY A 80 6.64 11.70 -7.94
N LEU A 81 6.79 10.60 -8.67
CA LEU A 81 8.08 9.93 -8.86
C LEU A 81 9.02 10.78 -9.73
N VAL A 82 8.48 11.34 -10.82
CA VAL A 82 9.26 12.20 -11.74
C VAL A 82 9.83 13.42 -11.03
N LYS A 83 9.09 14.01 -10.09
CA LYS A 83 9.60 15.14 -9.29
C LYS A 83 10.76 14.72 -8.39
N LEU A 84 10.66 13.54 -7.77
CA LEU A 84 11.71 13.00 -6.89
C LEU A 84 13.00 12.71 -7.66
N ASP A 85 12.91 12.08 -8.84
CA ASP A 85 14.07 11.87 -9.72
C ASP A 85 14.75 13.19 -10.07
N LYS A 86 13.97 14.23 -10.38
CA LYS A 86 14.52 15.56 -10.70
C LYS A 86 15.23 16.21 -9.51
N GLU A 87 14.72 16.04 -8.29
CA GLU A 87 15.38 16.54 -7.08
C GLU A 87 16.66 15.74 -6.77
N LEU A 88 16.64 14.42 -6.90
CA LEU A 88 17.82 13.56 -6.70
C LEU A 88 18.93 13.81 -7.74
N GLU A 89 18.57 14.06 -9.00
CA GLU A 89 19.52 14.45 -10.06
C GLU A 89 20.27 15.73 -9.67
N VAL A 90 19.60 16.72 -9.09
CA VAL A 90 20.23 17.99 -8.66
C VAL A 90 21.24 17.77 -7.54
N PHE A 91 20.95 16.90 -6.56
CA PHE A 91 21.88 16.60 -5.46
C PHE A 91 23.08 15.74 -5.92
N ALA A 92 22.89 14.84 -6.89
CA ALA A 92 23.96 13.99 -7.39
C ALA A 92 24.98 14.73 -8.28
N GLN A 93 24.66 15.96 -8.71
CA GLN A 93 25.52 16.81 -9.54
C GLN A 93 26.36 17.83 -8.73
N GLN A 94 26.22 17.88 -7.40
CA GLN A 94 27.05 18.70 -6.48
C GLN A 94 28.18 17.89 -5.85
#